data_AF-A0A3M1UJN0-F1
#
_entry.id   AF-A0A3M1UJN0-F1
#
_cell.length_a   1.000
_cell.length_b   1.000
_cell.length_c   1.000
_cell.angle_alpha   90.00
_cell.angle_beta   90.00
_cell.angle_gamma   90.00
#
_symmetry.space_group_name_H-M   'P 1'
#
loop_
_entity.id
_entity.type
_entity.pdbx_description
1 polymer ?
#
loop_
_entity_poly.entity_id
_entity_poly.type
_entity_poly.pdbx_seq_one_letter_code
_entity_poly.pdbx_strand_id
1 'polypeptide(L)'
;MHHPGLWASRIHFVAFYGLIGLGLFSLRAALQQVSTQQVPDPDQVLVLLMLPVLLAAGFWGWRFSLFSTAKVYARQLRLHAVQNQLVVALGLLVLLCIPLTYTLLLTHKVASVESRNQLISDVNALNIGEYLTMGPDQYSWINLIDGAFSYQELEQIVENTRSEQGKLAHLQAYLSTLEKYGIRLDPQLRPEQLLYAYKKDGPPAVDYIEKDKVFRHISRIDRAQRNALGYQQADSLHLVIFFFFFLWLGILIFQQVQWKVFALSLLLGVAGLIAGSFLGLGMEAWFGLEGATPYSLIFVVALLFLLIQTYRSYNSKRLKAWKSVCMSLAAFLTPFLPLMMVLMVNNELSKSTQNGLWYLGLLLGIYMWNAAYHQRFAELQAQPKDN
;
A
#
# COMPACT_ATOMS: atom_id res chain seq x y z
N MET A 1 1.56 32.00 26.23
CA MET A 1 1.21 31.32 24.95
C MET A 1 2.16 31.78 23.84
N HIS A 2 3.41 31.30 23.81
CA HIS A 2 4.48 31.89 22.96
C HIS A 2 4.52 31.44 21.49
N HIS A 3 3.72 30.44 21.09
CA HIS A 3 3.70 29.90 19.72
C HIS A 3 2.26 29.73 19.18
N PRO A 4 1.55 30.82 18.86
CA PRO A 4 0.13 30.77 18.48
C PRO A 4 -0.15 29.86 17.27
N GLY A 5 0.79 29.74 16.33
CA GLY A 5 0.65 28.85 15.17
C GLY A 5 0.53 27.36 15.54
N LEU A 6 1.30 26.89 16.53
CA LEU A 6 1.25 25.50 16.99
C LEU A 6 -0.05 25.19 17.77
N TRP A 7 -0.60 26.19 18.45
CA TRP A 7 -1.87 26.07 19.15
C TRP A 7 -3.04 26.08 18.18
N ALA A 8 -3.02 27.00 17.20
CA ALA A 8 -4.01 27.06 16.14
C ALA A 8 -4.04 25.78 15.29
N SER A 9 -2.86 25.19 15.03
CA SER A 9 -2.77 23.95 14.26
C SER A 9 -3.24 22.70 15.00
N ARG A 10 -3.35 22.78 16.33
CA ARG A 10 -3.71 21.65 17.19
C ARG A 10 -2.77 20.46 17.03
N ILE A 11 -1.56 20.68 16.50
CA ILE A 11 -0.58 19.62 16.25
C ILE A 11 -0.18 18.88 17.53
N HIS A 12 -0.20 19.57 18.67
CA HIS A 12 0.06 18.96 19.97
C HIS A 12 -0.97 17.87 20.32
N PHE A 13 -2.24 17.99 19.92
CA PHE A 13 -3.22 16.92 20.08
C PHE A 13 -2.91 15.73 19.19
N VAL A 14 -2.54 15.97 17.92
CA VAL A 14 -2.13 14.91 17.00
C VAL A 14 -0.90 14.18 17.51
N ALA A 15 0.09 14.92 18.00
CA ALA A 15 1.29 14.35 18.60
C ALA A 15 0.94 13.53 19.86
N PHE A 16 0.14 14.07 20.77
CA PHE A 16 -0.25 13.39 22.01
C PHE A 16 -1.02 12.10 21.73
N TYR A 17 -2.12 12.15 20.97
CA TYR A 17 -2.90 10.97 20.63
C TYR A 17 -2.16 10.02 19.70
N GLY A 18 -1.29 10.54 18.83
CA GLY A 18 -0.43 9.75 17.96
C GLY A 18 0.58 8.92 18.76
N LEU A 19 1.23 9.52 19.76
CA LEU A 19 2.14 8.82 20.67
C LEU A 19 1.42 7.78 21.53
N ILE A 20 0.23 8.11 22.06
CA ILE A 20 -0.61 7.12 22.77
C ILE A 20 -0.96 5.96 21.83
N GLY A 21 -1.41 6.27 20.61
CA GLY A 21 -1.71 5.26 19.59
C GLY A 21 -0.51 4.37 19.29
N LEU A 22 0.66 4.97 19.04
CA LEU A 22 1.93 4.24 18.84
C LEU A 22 2.23 3.31 20.02
N GLY A 23 2.12 3.79 21.25
CA GLY A 23 2.35 2.98 22.45
C GLY A 23 1.36 1.81 22.57
N LEU A 24 0.06 2.06 22.42
CA LEU A 24 -0.99 1.05 22.51
C LEU A 24 -0.89 -0.02 21.40
N PHE A 25 -0.62 0.40 20.16
CA PHE A 25 -0.45 -0.53 19.04
C PHE A 25 0.85 -1.32 19.16
N SER A 26 1.95 -0.69 19.60
CA SER A 26 3.20 -1.43 19.87
C SER A 26 3.01 -2.47 20.98
N LEU A 27 2.32 -2.11 22.06
CA LEU A 27 1.97 -3.05 23.13
C LEU A 27 1.07 -4.18 22.62
N ARG A 28 0.06 -3.87 21.81
CA ARG A 28 -0.81 -4.88 21.20
C ARG A 28 -0.02 -5.84 20.31
N ALA A 29 0.88 -5.33 19.45
CA ALA A 29 1.73 -6.17 18.62
C ALA A 29 2.64 -7.07 19.48
N ALA A 30 3.21 -6.52 20.55
CA ALA A 30 4.03 -7.26 21.50
C ALA A 30 3.24 -8.38 22.20
N LEU A 31 1.99 -8.13 22.60
CA LEU A 31 1.13 -9.11 23.29
C LEU A 31 0.44 -10.12 22.34
N GLN A 32 0.28 -9.78 21.05
CA GLN A 32 -0.38 -10.66 20.09
C GLN A 32 0.40 -11.97 19.93
N GLN A 33 -0.20 -13.10 20.29
CA GLN A 33 0.43 -14.40 20.04
C GLN A 33 0.44 -14.69 18.53
N VAL A 34 1.58 -15.15 18.03
CA VAL A 34 1.75 -15.58 16.64
C VAL A 34 2.30 -16.99 16.67
N SER A 35 1.66 -17.89 15.92
CA SER A 35 2.05 -19.30 15.82
C SER A 35 1.87 -19.77 14.38
N THR A 36 2.40 -20.95 14.04
CA THR A 36 2.22 -21.57 12.72
C THR A 36 0.75 -21.82 12.38
N GLN A 37 -0.11 -21.99 13.39
CA GLN A 37 -1.56 -22.16 13.23
C GLN A 37 -2.31 -20.84 13.02
N GLN A 38 -1.71 -19.72 13.41
CA GLN A 38 -2.31 -18.38 13.37
C GLN A 38 -1.28 -17.36 12.87
N VAL A 39 -1.08 -17.34 11.55
CA VAL A 39 -0.15 -16.42 10.89
C VAL A 39 -0.94 -15.23 10.32
N PRO A 40 -1.00 -14.09 11.04
CA PRO A 40 -1.67 -12.89 10.56
C PRO A 40 -0.96 -12.36 9.30
N ASP A 41 -1.72 -11.66 8.45
CA ASP A 41 -1.19 -11.04 7.24
C ASP A 41 -0.79 -9.58 7.51
N PRO A 42 0.51 -9.23 7.57
CA PRO A 42 0.92 -7.87 7.90
C PRO A 42 0.41 -6.83 6.89
N ASP A 43 0.30 -7.19 5.60
CA ASP A 43 -0.16 -6.28 4.55
C ASP A 43 -1.66 -5.99 4.69
N GLN A 44 -2.49 -7.00 4.98
CA GLN A 44 -3.92 -6.79 5.22
C GLN A 44 -4.17 -5.96 6.49
N VAL A 45 -3.37 -6.20 7.54
CA VAL A 45 -3.48 -5.43 8.78
C VAL A 45 -3.05 -3.97 8.56
N LEU A 46 -1.99 -3.71 7.79
CA LEU A 46 -1.60 -2.36 7.39
C LEU A 46 -2.78 -1.64 6.72
N VAL A 47 -3.40 -2.24 5.71
CA VAL A 47 -4.55 -1.67 4.99
C VAL A 47 -5.72 -1.38 5.95
N LEU A 48 -6.04 -2.31 6.86
CA LEU A 48 -7.11 -2.13 7.83
C LEU A 48 -6.82 -0.98 8.81
N LEU A 49 -5.58 -0.85 9.28
CA LEU A 49 -5.16 0.21 10.19
C LEU A 49 -5.00 1.58 9.51
N MET A 50 -4.82 1.61 8.18
CA MET A 50 -4.84 2.86 7.43
C MET A 50 -6.20 3.55 7.46
N LEU A 51 -7.31 2.81 7.53
CA LEU A 51 -8.66 3.39 7.56
C LEU A 51 -8.88 4.37 8.75
N PRO A 52 -8.66 3.98 10.02
CA PRO A 52 -8.79 4.92 11.14
C PRO A 52 -7.76 6.07 11.09
N VAL A 53 -6.55 5.83 10.55
CA VAL A 53 -5.56 6.89 10.32
C VAL A 53 -6.07 7.93 9.34
N LEU A 54 -6.71 7.51 8.26
CA LEU A 54 -7.29 8.41 7.26
C LEU A 54 -8.47 9.21 7.81
N LEU A 55 -9.32 8.58 8.62
CA LEU A 55 -10.40 9.28 9.32
C LEU A 55 -9.84 10.31 10.30
N ALA A 56 -8.81 9.96 11.07
CA ALA A 56 -8.14 10.89 11.98
C ALA A 56 -7.47 12.05 11.23
N ALA A 57 -6.78 11.78 10.12
CA ALA A 57 -6.16 12.78 9.26
C ALA A 57 -7.21 13.72 8.64
N GLY A 58 -8.32 13.17 8.14
CA GLY A 58 -9.43 13.94 7.59
C GLY A 58 -10.11 14.82 8.63
N PHE A 59 -10.40 14.28 9.82
CA PHE A 59 -10.98 15.03 10.93
C PHE A 59 -10.03 16.14 11.41
N TRP A 60 -8.75 15.83 11.57
CA TRP A 60 -7.75 16.83 11.94
C TRP A 60 -7.59 17.90 10.87
N GLY A 61 -7.48 17.54 9.59
CA GLY A 61 -7.42 18.48 8.47
C GLY A 61 -8.66 19.37 8.40
N TRP A 62 -9.85 18.83 8.71
CA TRP A 62 -11.08 19.59 8.86
C TRP A 62 -11.00 20.61 9.99
N ARG A 63 -10.60 20.18 11.19
CA ARG A 63 -10.42 21.09 12.32
C ARG A 63 -9.36 22.14 12.04
N PHE A 64 -8.26 21.76 11.40
CA PHE A 64 -7.18 22.67 11.07
C PHE A 64 -7.62 23.77 10.10
N SER A 65 -8.49 23.45 9.12
CA SER A 65 -9.00 24.45 8.17
C SER A 65 -9.97 25.47 8.77
N LEU A 66 -10.66 25.11 9.86
CA LEU A 66 -11.56 26.00 10.59
C LEU A 66 -10.81 27.10 11.34
N PHE A 67 -9.59 26.82 11.83
CA PHE A 67 -8.79 27.74 12.65
C PHE A 67 -7.60 28.34 11.90
N SER A 68 -7.63 28.37 10.57
CA SER A 68 -6.54 28.92 9.78
C SER A 68 -6.37 30.43 10.03
N THR A 69 -5.23 30.80 10.59
CA THR A 69 -4.84 32.21 10.82
C THR A 69 -4.75 33.02 9.53
N ALA A 70 -4.56 32.36 8.38
CA ALA A 70 -4.54 32.99 7.06
C ALA A 70 -5.83 33.77 6.77
N LYS A 71 -6.98 33.20 7.19
CA LYS A 71 -8.30 33.79 6.99
C LYS A 71 -8.52 35.03 7.85
N VAL A 72 -7.78 35.16 8.96
CA VAL A 72 -7.97 36.22 9.95
C VAL A 72 -7.02 37.39 9.69
N TYR A 73 -5.76 37.13 9.33
CA TYR A 73 -4.72 38.17 9.30
C TYR A 73 -4.35 38.70 7.91
N ALA A 74 -5.03 38.25 6.84
CA ALA A 74 -4.95 38.74 5.45
C ALA A 74 -3.57 38.72 4.75
N ARG A 75 -2.44 38.65 5.47
CA ARG A 75 -1.08 38.65 4.92
C ARG A 75 -0.21 37.66 5.68
N GLN A 76 -0.03 36.46 5.13
CA GLN A 76 0.94 35.50 5.65
C GLN A 76 2.31 35.74 4.98
N LEU A 77 3.35 35.87 5.81
CA LEU A 77 4.73 35.80 5.33
C LEU A 77 4.99 34.41 4.73
N ARG A 78 5.81 34.32 3.67
CA ARG A 78 6.18 33.05 3.02
C ARG A 78 6.69 32.00 4.02
N LEU A 79 7.43 32.44 5.03
CA LEU A 79 7.94 31.57 6.09
C LEU A 79 6.82 30.87 6.89
N HIS A 80 5.72 31.56 7.16
CA HIS A 80 4.57 30.96 7.85
C HIS A 80 3.85 29.91 7.00
N ALA A 81 3.82 30.09 5.68
CA ALA A 81 3.28 29.07 4.77
C ALA A 81 4.10 27.78 4.83
N VAL A 82 5.44 27.90 4.79
CA VAL A 82 6.35 26.75 4.93
C VAL A 82 6.21 26.08 6.30
N GLN A 83 6.12 26.87 7.38
CA GLN A 83 5.88 26.33 8.72
C GLN A 83 4.57 25.53 8.78
N ASN A 84 3.48 26.05 8.21
CA ASN A 84 2.20 25.35 8.16
C ASN A 84 2.30 24.05 7.36
N GLN A 85 3.01 24.06 6.22
CA GLN A 85 3.26 22.86 5.41
C GLN A 85 4.02 21.78 6.19
N LEU A 86 5.07 22.17 6.92
CA LEU A 86 5.84 21.26 7.78
C LEU A 86 4.98 20.71 8.93
N VAL A 87 4.14 21.53 9.55
CA VAL A 87 3.22 21.09 10.59
C VAL A 87 2.22 20.05 10.06
N VAL A 88 1.68 20.25 8.85
CA VAL A 88 0.79 19.26 8.21
C VAL A 88 1.55 17.96 7.93
N ALA A 89 2.75 18.05 7.36
CA ALA A 89 3.58 16.90 7.04
C ALA A 89 3.93 16.09 8.29
N LEU A 90 4.42 16.76 9.35
CA LEU A 90 4.78 16.11 10.60
C LEU A 90 3.56 15.48 11.29
N GLY A 91 2.40 16.14 11.28
CA GLY A 91 1.19 15.58 11.87
C GLY A 91 0.71 14.33 11.14
N LEU A 92 0.73 14.34 9.81
CA LEU A 92 0.44 13.15 9.02
C LEU A 92 1.47 12.03 9.25
N LEU A 93 2.74 12.38 9.40
CA LEU A 93 3.82 11.41 9.61
C LEU A 93 3.62 10.70 10.94
N VAL A 94 3.30 11.43 12.00
CA VAL A 94 2.97 10.85 13.31
C VAL A 94 1.79 9.87 13.21
N LEU A 95 0.73 10.22 12.48
CA LEU A 95 -0.42 9.33 12.29
C LEU A 95 -0.05 8.09 11.47
N LEU A 96 0.77 8.24 10.43
CA LEU A 96 1.21 7.15 9.56
C LEU A 96 2.20 6.21 10.26
N CYS A 97 2.97 6.69 11.23
CA CYS A 97 3.84 5.84 12.03
C CYS A 97 3.06 4.76 12.79
N ILE A 98 1.80 5.00 13.18
CA ILE A 98 1.00 4.02 13.95
C ILE A 98 0.87 2.68 13.21
N PRO A 99 0.27 2.63 12.00
CA PRO A 99 0.13 1.37 11.27
C PRO A 99 1.49 0.82 10.82
N LEU A 100 2.46 1.67 10.44
CA LEU A 100 3.78 1.22 10.02
C LEU A 100 4.55 0.51 11.14
N THR A 101 4.56 1.08 12.35
CA THR A 101 5.22 0.48 13.51
C THR A 101 4.52 -0.81 13.92
N TYR A 102 3.18 -0.85 13.94
CA TYR A 102 2.43 -2.08 14.23
C TYR A 102 2.80 -3.20 13.26
N THR A 103 2.73 -2.90 11.96
CA THR A 103 3.00 -3.89 10.91
C THR A 103 4.45 -4.35 10.95
N LEU A 104 5.42 -3.46 11.18
CA LEU A 104 6.84 -3.82 11.31
C LEU A 104 7.07 -4.79 12.49
N LEU A 105 6.47 -4.51 13.65
CA LEU A 105 6.58 -5.39 14.82
C LEU A 105 5.90 -6.75 14.55
N LEU A 106 4.72 -6.75 13.93
CA LEU A 106 4.01 -7.96 13.57
C LEU A 106 4.82 -8.83 12.60
N THR A 107 5.46 -8.21 11.60
CA THR A 107 6.35 -8.88 10.65
C THR A 107 7.49 -9.59 11.34
N HIS A 108 8.20 -8.90 12.24
CA HIS A 108 9.30 -9.53 12.97
C HIS A 108 8.82 -10.73 13.79
N LYS A 109 7.62 -10.65 14.37
CA LYS A 109 7.02 -11.79 15.07
C LYS A 109 6.67 -12.92 14.12
N VAL A 110 6.05 -12.63 12.96
CA VAL A 110 5.75 -13.64 11.93
C VAL A 110 7.02 -14.31 11.40
N ALA A 111 8.08 -13.54 11.14
CA ALA A 111 9.36 -14.05 10.66
C ALA A 111 10.08 -14.97 11.67
N SER A 112 9.81 -14.80 12.96
CA SER A 112 10.41 -15.58 14.06
C SER A 112 9.56 -16.76 14.53
N VAL A 113 8.36 -16.97 13.96
CA VAL A 113 7.51 -18.12 14.28
C VAL A 113 8.22 -19.44 14.00
N GLU A 114 8.99 -19.49 12.91
CA GLU A 114 9.67 -20.69 12.47
C GLU A 114 11.06 -20.34 11.94
N SER A 115 12.03 -21.24 12.15
CA SER A 115 13.37 -21.04 11.57
C SER A 115 13.37 -21.30 10.07
N ARG A 116 14.28 -20.68 9.31
CA ARG A 116 14.37 -20.87 7.85
C ARG A 116 14.56 -22.34 7.47
N ASN A 117 15.44 -23.05 8.17
CA ASN A 117 15.73 -24.47 7.89
C ASN A 117 14.52 -25.36 8.19
N GLN A 118 13.83 -25.10 9.29
CA GLN A 118 12.62 -25.85 9.62
C GLN A 118 11.50 -25.55 8.62
N LEU A 119 11.36 -24.30 8.17
CA LEU A 119 10.36 -23.94 7.15
C LEU A 119 10.64 -24.63 5.80
N ILE A 120 11.91 -24.73 5.39
CA ILE A 120 12.31 -25.52 4.20
C ILE A 120 11.99 -27.01 4.41
N SER A 121 12.32 -27.56 5.58
CA SER A 121 11.99 -28.96 5.92
C SER A 121 10.49 -29.23 5.89
N ASP A 122 9.68 -28.30 6.40
CA ASP A 122 8.21 -28.40 6.39
C ASP A 122 7.68 -28.37 4.95
N VAL A 123 8.17 -27.46 4.10
CA VAL A 123 7.79 -27.42 2.67
C VAL A 123 8.18 -28.70 1.96
N ASN A 124 9.36 -29.24 2.24
CA ASN A 124 9.81 -30.51 1.66
C ASN A 124 8.93 -31.68 2.13
N ALA A 125 8.53 -31.72 3.40
CA ALA A 125 7.59 -32.72 3.91
C ALA A 125 6.21 -32.60 3.25
N LEU A 126 5.73 -31.37 3.03
CA LEU A 126 4.48 -31.10 2.31
C LEU A 126 4.54 -31.58 0.86
N ASN A 127 5.59 -31.19 0.15
CA ASN A 127 5.83 -31.56 -1.24
C ASN A 127 5.91 -33.09 -1.41
N ILE A 128 6.70 -33.79 -0.58
CA ILE A 128 6.84 -35.26 -0.66
C ILE A 128 5.51 -35.95 -0.36
N GLY A 129 4.79 -35.53 0.69
CA GLY A 129 3.51 -36.12 1.04
C GLY A 129 2.42 -35.86 0.01
N GLU A 130 2.42 -34.69 -0.64
CA GLU A 130 1.48 -34.38 -1.71
C GLU A 130 1.76 -35.20 -2.97
N TYR A 131 3.03 -35.39 -3.35
CA TYR A 131 3.39 -36.32 -4.42
C TYR A 131 2.95 -37.76 -4.11
N LEU A 132 3.15 -38.22 -2.87
CA LEU A 132 2.72 -39.55 -2.41
C LEU A 132 1.21 -39.70 -2.25
N THR A 133 0.41 -38.63 -2.33
CA THR A 133 -1.06 -38.71 -2.20
C THR A 133 -1.79 -38.43 -3.51
N MET A 134 -1.23 -37.61 -4.40
CA MET A 134 -1.84 -37.24 -5.68
C MET A 134 -1.18 -37.91 -6.90
N GLY A 135 0.07 -38.37 -6.77
CA GLY A 135 0.87 -38.81 -7.91
C GLY A 135 1.42 -37.65 -8.74
N PRO A 136 2.29 -37.96 -9.73
CA PRO A 136 3.03 -36.95 -10.50
C PRO A 136 2.13 -36.05 -11.35
N ASP A 137 1.02 -36.58 -11.87
CA ASP A 137 0.17 -35.87 -12.85
C ASP A 137 -0.78 -34.84 -12.22
N GLN A 138 -1.05 -34.94 -10.91
CA GLN A 138 -2.01 -34.09 -10.18
C GLN A 138 -1.35 -33.21 -9.12
N TYR A 139 -0.03 -33.30 -8.98
CA TYR A 139 0.75 -32.62 -7.96
C TYR A 139 0.88 -31.11 -8.22
N SER A 140 0.41 -30.29 -7.27
CA SER A 140 0.65 -28.85 -7.27
C SER A 140 1.96 -28.53 -6.54
N TRP A 141 3.05 -28.38 -7.28
CA TRP A 141 4.36 -28.08 -6.68
C TRP A 141 4.38 -26.77 -5.90
N ILE A 142 4.79 -26.84 -4.64
CA ILE A 142 4.97 -25.67 -3.78
C ILE A 142 6.40 -25.12 -4.00
N ASN A 143 6.57 -24.25 -4.99
CA ASN A 143 7.82 -23.48 -5.16
C ASN A 143 7.77 -22.14 -4.43
N LEU A 144 7.44 -22.17 -3.14
CA LEU A 144 7.30 -20.94 -2.37
C LEU A 144 8.62 -20.45 -1.78
N ILE A 145 9.62 -21.33 -1.63
CA ILE A 145 10.80 -21.07 -0.79
C ILE A 145 12.09 -21.51 -1.49
N ASP A 146 13.04 -20.59 -1.60
CA ASP A 146 14.41 -20.89 -2.05
C ASP A 146 15.04 -21.92 -1.11
N GLY A 147 15.45 -23.06 -1.66
CA GLY A 147 16.02 -24.20 -0.94
C GLY A 147 15.06 -25.38 -0.75
N ALA A 148 13.79 -25.26 -1.15
CA ALA A 148 12.91 -26.42 -1.28
C ALA A 148 13.39 -27.35 -2.40
N PHE A 149 13.08 -28.64 -2.29
CA PHE A 149 13.41 -29.62 -3.34
C PHE A 149 12.78 -29.21 -4.67
N SER A 150 13.59 -29.30 -5.72
CA SER A 150 13.11 -29.30 -7.09
C SER A 150 12.23 -30.52 -7.34
N TYR A 151 11.42 -30.46 -8.38
CA TYR A 151 10.56 -31.59 -8.78
C TYR A 151 11.38 -32.87 -9.02
N GLN A 152 12.53 -32.76 -9.69
CA GLN A 152 13.41 -33.90 -9.99
C GLN A 152 14.02 -34.52 -8.74
N GLU A 153 14.47 -33.70 -7.79
CA GLU A 153 14.99 -34.19 -6.51
C GLU A 153 13.91 -34.91 -5.72
N LEU A 154 12.69 -34.37 -5.74
CA LEU A 154 11.56 -34.97 -5.06
C LEU A 154 11.17 -36.33 -5.65
N GLU A 155 11.09 -36.42 -6.98
CA GLU A 155 10.83 -37.67 -7.69
C GLU A 155 11.90 -38.72 -7.33
N GLN A 156 13.18 -38.35 -7.39
CA GLN A 156 14.26 -39.23 -6.96
C GLN A 156 14.14 -39.66 -5.50
N ILE A 157 13.80 -38.76 -4.57
CA ILE A 157 13.62 -39.11 -3.15
C ILE A 157 12.49 -40.14 -3.00
N VAL A 158 11.36 -39.93 -3.67
CA VAL A 158 10.21 -40.83 -3.59
C VAL A 158 10.51 -42.18 -4.23
N GLU A 159 11.17 -42.21 -5.39
CA GLU A 159 11.58 -43.43 -6.08
C GLU A 159 12.63 -44.24 -5.29
N ASN A 160 13.59 -43.54 -4.67
CA ASN A 160 14.61 -44.18 -3.84
C ASN A 160 14.04 -44.67 -2.50
N THR A 161 12.89 -44.15 -2.07
CA THR A 161 12.17 -44.62 -0.89
C THR A 161 11.40 -45.90 -1.20
N ARG A 162 12.15 -47.01 -1.33
CA ARG A 162 11.59 -48.32 -1.72
C ARG A 162 10.79 -49.00 -0.61
N SER A 163 11.13 -48.74 0.66
CA SER A 163 10.46 -49.40 1.78
C SER A 163 9.10 -48.76 2.07
N GLU A 164 8.10 -49.60 2.34
CA GLU A 164 6.78 -49.14 2.78
C GLU A 164 6.87 -48.28 4.05
N GLN A 165 7.74 -48.66 4.99
CA GLN A 165 8.03 -47.91 6.20
C GLN A 165 8.55 -46.49 5.92
N GLY A 166 9.41 -46.31 4.91
CA GLY A 166 9.91 -44.99 4.53
C GLY A 166 8.79 -44.10 3.99
N LYS A 167 7.91 -44.65 3.15
CA LYS A 167 6.74 -43.91 2.63
C LYS A 167 5.77 -43.52 3.75
N LEU A 168 5.52 -44.42 4.70
CA LEU A 168 4.68 -44.13 5.87
C LEU A 168 5.29 -43.02 6.74
N ALA A 169 6.62 -43.00 6.93
CA ALA A 169 7.29 -41.93 7.66
C ALA A 169 7.14 -40.56 6.98
N HIS A 170 7.25 -40.49 5.65
CA HIS A 170 6.99 -39.26 4.90
C HIS A 170 5.55 -38.78 5.03
N LEU A 171 4.58 -39.70 4.93
CA LEU A 171 3.15 -39.37 5.11
C LEU A 171 2.84 -38.94 6.54
N GLN A 172 3.53 -39.50 7.54
CA GLN A 172 3.39 -39.04 8.92
C GLN A 172 3.97 -37.63 9.10
N ALA A 173 5.13 -37.33 8.51
CA ALA A 173 5.71 -35.99 8.51
C ALA A 173 4.78 -34.99 7.79
N TYR A 174 4.18 -35.40 6.68
CA TYR A 174 3.17 -34.63 5.94
C TYR A 174 1.98 -34.26 6.83
N LEU A 175 1.33 -35.25 7.45
CA LEU A 175 0.18 -35.02 8.33
C LEU A 175 0.54 -34.13 9.52
N SER A 176 1.67 -34.39 10.17
CA SER A 176 2.14 -33.56 11.30
C SER A 176 2.39 -32.11 10.88
N THR A 177 2.89 -31.88 9.67
CA THR A 177 3.10 -30.54 9.12
C THR A 177 1.76 -29.85 8.84
N LEU A 178 0.78 -30.56 8.27
CA LEU A 178 -0.56 -30.01 8.07
C LEU A 178 -1.19 -29.54 9.39
N GLU A 179 -1.13 -30.37 10.44
CA GLU A 179 -1.64 -30.03 11.78
C GLU A 179 -0.88 -28.85 12.41
N LYS A 180 0.44 -28.81 12.25
CA LYS A 180 1.31 -27.71 12.70
C LYS A 180 0.84 -26.36 12.14
N TYR A 181 0.40 -26.32 10.88
CA TYR A 181 -0.11 -25.10 10.24
C TYR A 181 -1.63 -24.89 10.39
N GLY A 182 -2.27 -25.69 11.24
CA GLY A 182 -3.64 -25.44 11.72
C GLY A 182 -4.74 -26.03 10.84
N ILE A 183 -4.42 -27.10 10.10
CA ILE A 183 -5.42 -28.03 9.56
C ILE A 183 -5.91 -28.93 10.68
N ARG A 184 -7.22 -29.17 10.75
CA ARG A 184 -7.81 -30.12 11.69
C ARG A 184 -8.02 -31.43 10.96
N LEU A 185 -7.05 -32.32 11.04
CA LEU A 185 -7.18 -33.64 10.46
C LEU A 185 -8.26 -34.44 11.19
N ASP A 186 -8.94 -35.33 10.47
CA ASP A 186 -9.75 -36.36 11.08
C ASP A 186 -8.86 -37.20 12.02
N PRO A 187 -9.18 -37.34 13.32
CA PRO A 187 -8.42 -38.17 14.24
C PRO A 187 -8.28 -39.64 13.79
N GLN A 188 -9.14 -40.10 12.88
CA GLN A 188 -9.07 -41.43 12.29
C GLN A 188 -8.13 -41.52 11.09
N LEU A 189 -7.68 -40.39 10.53
CA LEU A 189 -6.79 -40.36 9.37
C LEU A 189 -5.40 -40.85 9.76
N ARG A 190 -4.98 -41.96 9.16
CA ARG A 190 -3.65 -42.56 9.40
C ARG A 190 -2.80 -42.58 8.12
N PRO A 191 -1.45 -42.52 8.23
CA PRO A 191 -0.55 -42.63 7.08
C PRO A 191 -0.82 -43.85 6.19
N GLU A 192 -1.22 -44.98 6.78
CA GLU A 192 -1.52 -46.22 6.04
C GLU A 192 -2.73 -46.06 5.12
N GLN A 193 -3.73 -45.28 5.54
CA GLN A 193 -4.93 -45.02 4.73
C GLN A 193 -4.59 -44.15 3.53
N LEU A 194 -3.73 -43.13 3.71
CA LEU A 194 -3.23 -42.30 2.62
C LEU A 194 -2.42 -43.11 1.62
N LEU A 195 -1.51 -43.96 2.11
CA LEU A 195 -0.67 -44.81 1.25
C LEU A 195 -1.52 -45.84 0.48
N TYR A 196 -2.54 -46.41 1.13
CA TYR A 196 -3.47 -47.34 0.50
C TYR A 196 -4.31 -46.66 -0.58
N ALA A 197 -4.78 -45.42 -0.34
CA ALA A 197 -5.51 -44.63 -1.32
C ALA A 197 -4.64 -44.33 -2.56
N TYR A 198 -3.39 -43.92 -2.35
CA TYR A 198 -2.41 -43.74 -3.41
C TYR A 198 -2.18 -45.01 -4.25
N LYS A 199 -2.04 -46.17 -3.61
CA LYS A 199 -1.89 -47.47 -4.31
C LYS A 199 -3.14 -47.87 -5.12
N LYS A 200 -4.29 -47.24 -4.89
CA LYS A 200 -5.58 -47.54 -5.55
C LYS A 200 -6.00 -46.46 -6.56
N ASP A 201 -5.08 -45.60 -6.98
CA ASP A 201 -5.30 -44.50 -7.94
C ASP A 201 -6.44 -43.53 -7.53
N GLY A 202 -6.71 -43.41 -6.22
CA GLY A 202 -7.72 -42.50 -5.70
C GLY A 202 -7.08 -41.48 -4.75
N PRO A 203 -7.17 -40.16 -5.02
CA PRO A 203 -6.70 -39.18 -4.05
C PRO A 203 -7.55 -39.30 -2.78
N PRO A 204 -6.94 -39.45 -1.59
CA PRO A 204 -7.69 -39.32 -0.36
C PRO A 204 -8.23 -37.90 -0.26
N ALA A 205 -9.49 -37.74 0.19
CA ALA A 205 -10.13 -36.45 0.32
C ALA A 205 -9.55 -35.67 1.52
N VAL A 206 -8.35 -35.11 1.37
CA VAL A 206 -7.92 -33.97 2.17
C VAL A 206 -8.55 -32.74 1.54
N ASP A 207 -9.39 -32.03 2.28
CA ASP A 207 -10.11 -30.86 1.77
C ASP A 207 -9.13 -29.83 1.18
N TYR A 208 -9.23 -29.59 -0.12
CA TYR A 208 -8.39 -28.64 -0.86
C TYR A 208 -8.45 -27.23 -0.25
N ILE A 209 -9.59 -26.84 0.34
CA ILE A 209 -9.77 -25.52 0.95
C ILE A 209 -8.86 -25.33 2.17
N GLU A 210 -8.58 -26.40 2.92
CA GLU A 210 -7.72 -26.34 4.10
C GLU A 210 -6.22 -26.29 3.73
N LYS A 211 -5.83 -26.86 2.58
CA LYS A 211 -4.45 -26.78 2.06
C LYS A 211 -4.03 -25.36 1.69
N ASP A 212 -4.91 -24.61 1.03
CA ASP A 212 -4.67 -23.20 0.70
C ASP A 212 -4.33 -22.36 1.94
N LYS A 213 -4.91 -22.70 3.09
CA LYS A 213 -4.61 -22.04 4.35
C LYS A 213 -3.15 -22.30 4.79
N VAL A 214 -2.67 -23.54 4.70
CA VAL A 214 -1.28 -23.90 5.01
C VAL A 214 -0.32 -23.16 4.10
N PHE A 215 -0.58 -23.16 2.79
CA PHE A 215 0.26 -22.45 1.82
C PHE A 215 0.29 -20.95 2.06
N ARG A 216 -0.85 -20.34 2.41
CA ARG A 216 -0.90 -18.92 2.81
C ARG A 216 -0.08 -18.65 4.08
N HIS A 217 -0.12 -19.53 5.08
CA HIS A 217 0.66 -19.38 6.30
C HIS A 217 2.17 -19.47 6.02
N ILE A 218 2.60 -20.51 5.30
CA ILE A 218 4.01 -20.70 4.92
C ILE A 218 4.52 -19.52 4.09
N SER A 219 3.75 -19.10 3.07
CA SER A 219 4.10 -17.95 2.23
C SER A 219 4.21 -16.66 3.04
N ARG A 220 3.35 -16.43 4.05
CA ARG A 220 3.46 -15.25 4.93
C ARG A 220 4.71 -15.29 5.80
N ILE A 221 5.04 -16.44 6.38
CA ILE A 221 6.26 -16.59 7.19
C ILE A 221 7.49 -16.34 6.31
N ASP A 222 7.56 -16.99 5.16
CA ASP A 222 8.68 -16.84 4.23
C ASP A 222 8.83 -15.39 3.74
N ARG A 223 7.74 -14.72 3.33
CA ARG A 223 7.76 -13.31 2.92
C ARG A 223 8.24 -12.41 4.06
N ALA A 224 7.82 -12.67 5.29
CA ALA A 224 8.27 -11.92 6.46
C ALA A 224 9.78 -12.13 6.74
N GLN A 225 10.29 -13.36 6.62
CA GLN A 225 11.73 -13.67 6.76
C GLN A 225 12.59 -12.97 5.71
N ARG A 226 12.08 -12.82 4.48
CA ARG A 226 12.78 -12.16 3.37
C ARG A 226 12.64 -10.62 3.39
N ASN A 227 11.96 -10.03 4.38
CA ASN A 227 11.53 -8.62 4.36
C ASN A 227 10.84 -8.23 3.03
N ALA A 228 10.11 -9.18 2.46
CA ALA A 228 9.49 -9.07 1.14
C ALA A 228 8.00 -8.71 1.22
N LEU A 229 7.58 -8.07 2.30
CA LEU A 229 6.20 -7.58 2.43
C LEU A 229 5.93 -6.50 1.40
N GLY A 230 4.64 -6.35 1.05
CA GLY A 230 4.19 -5.35 0.10
C GLY A 230 4.90 -4.02 0.31
N TYR A 231 4.69 -3.35 1.46
CA TYR A 231 5.22 -2.01 1.73
C TYR A 231 6.75 -1.89 1.88
N GLN A 232 7.47 -2.99 2.08
CA GLN A 232 8.94 -3.00 2.18
C GLN A 232 9.60 -3.12 0.81
N GLN A 233 8.88 -3.63 -0.19
CA GLN A 233 9.33 -3.60 -1.58
C GLN A 233 9.42 -2.14 -2.06
N ALA A 234 10.45 -1.84 -2.84
CA ALA A 234 10.72 -0.47 -3.31
C ALA A 234 9.50 0.18 -3.97
N ASP A 235 8.76 -0.59 -4.79
CA ASP A 235 7.62 -0.09 -5.56
C ASP A 235 6.46 0.32 -4.64
N SER A 236 6.22 -0.44 -3.58
CA SER A 236 5.18 -0.10 -2.61
C SER A 236 5.61 0.99 -1.64
N LEU A 237 6.90 1.10 -1.31
CA LEU A 237 7.41 2.23 -0.54
C LEU A 237 7.14 3.54 -1.29
N HIS A 238 7.38 3.56 -2.61
CA HIS A 238 7.00 4.68 -3.47
C HIS A 238 5.50 4.96 -3.36
N LEU A 239 4.66 3.93 -3.46
CA LEU A 239 3.21 4.09 -3.31
C LEU A 239 2.82 4.72 -1.96
N VAL A 240 3.42 4.29 -0.85
CA VAL A 240 3.17 4.86 0.49
C VAL A 240 3.61 6.33 0.55
N ILE A 241 4.77 6.66 -0.02
CA ILE A 241 5.29 8.04 -0.06
C ILE A 241 4.39 8.93 -0.92
N PHE A 242 3.93 8.46 -2.09
CA PHE A 242 2.97 9.19 -2.92
C PHE A 242 1.65 9.38 -2.21
N PHE A 243 1.13 8.32 -1.60
CA PHE A 243 -0.10 8.38 -0.83
C PHE A 243 -0.01 9.44 0.28
N PHE A 244 1.07 9.43 1.06
CA PHE A 244 1.36 10.43 2.07
C PHE A 244 1.43 11.85 1.48
N PHE A 245 2.15 12.00 0.36
CA PHE A 245 2.27 13.27 -0.35
C PHE A 245 0.91 13.81 -0.82
N PHE A 246 0.03 12.97 -1.38
CA PHE A 246 -1.31 13.38 -1.79
C PHE A 246 -2.24 13.71 -0.63
N LEU A 247 -2.12 12.97 0.48
CA LEU A 247 -2.87 13.28 1.69
C LEU A 247 -2.44 14.65 2.25
N TRP A 248 -1.13 14.90 2.29
CA TRP A 248 -0.54 16.19 2.67
C TRP A 248 -1.04 17.33 1.77
N LEU A 249 -0.92 17.15 0.46
CA LEU A 249 -1.36 18.12 -0.53
C LEU A 249 -2.87 18.39 -0.46
N GLY A 250 -3.66 17.33 -0.25
CA GLY A 250 -5.11 17.41 -0.10
C GLY A 250 -5.51 18.25 1.09
N ILE A 251 -4.86 18.07 2.25
CA ILE A 251 -5.10 18.91 3.43
C ILE A 251 -4.73 20.38 3.19
N LEU A 252 -3.64 20.65 2.46
CA LEU A 252 -3.24 22.02 2.10
C LEU A 252 -4.24 22.69 1.16
N ILE A 253 -4.69 22.00 0.11
CA ILE A 253 -5.71 22.50 -0.81
C ILE A 253 -7.02 22.71 -0.04
N PHE A 254 -7.42 21.76 0.81
CA PHE A 254 -8.64 21.86 1.61
C PHE A 254 -8.67 23.11 2.52
N GLN A 255 -7.51 23.55 3.04
CA GLN A 255 -7.44 24.81 3.79
C GLN A 255 -7.66 26.06 2.92
N GLN A 256 -7.30 25.95 1.64
CA GLN A 256 -7.31 27.02 0.66
C GLN A 256 -8.63 27.12 -0.14
N VAL A 257 -9.55 26.16 0.00
CA VAL A 257 -10.83 26.18 -0.72
C VAL A 257 -12.02 25.89 0.18
N GLN A 258 -13.23 26.17 -0.31
CA GLN A 258 -14.45 25.76 0.39
C GLN A 258 -14.61 24.23 0.31
N TRP A 259 -15.13 23.61 1.38
CA TRP A 259 -15.26 22.15 1.44
C TRP A 259 -16.07 21.55 0.28
N LYS A 260 -17.11 22.25 -0.19
CA LYS A 260 -17.94 21.84 -1.34
C LYS A 260 -17.13 21.79 -2.63
N VAL A 261 -16.30 22.82 -2.84
CA VAL A 261 -15.40 22.92 -4.00
C VAL A 261 -14.36 21.81 -3.94
N PHE A 262 -13.76 21.58 -2.76
CA PHE A 262 -12.81 20.49 -2.57
C PHE A 262 -13.42 19.11 -2.86
N ALA A 263 -14.61 18.82 -2.30
CA ALA A 263 -15.30 17.56 -2.51
C ALA A 263 -15.65 17.35 -3.99
N LEU A 264 -16.11 18.40 -4.67
CA LEU A 264 -16.36 18.36 -6.11
C LEU A 264 -15.07 18.14 -6.91
N SER A 265 -13.96 18.79 -6.54
CA SER A 265 -12.65 18.56 -7.16
C SER A 265 -12.16 17.12 -6.96
N LEU A 266 -12.33 16.54 -5.77
CA LEU A 266 -11.98 15.14 -5.55
C LEU A 266 -12.83 14.20 -6.41
N LEU A 267 -14.15 14.42 -6.44
CA LEU A 267 -15.07 13.61 -7.25
C LEU A 267 -14.73 13.70 -8.74
N LEU A 268 -14.50 14.91 -9.26
CA LEU A 268 -14.09 15.10 -10.66
C LEU A 268 -12.69 14.55 -10.94
N GLY A 269 -11.79 14.58 -9.96
CA GLY A 269 -10.47 13.95 -10.07
C GLY A 269 -10.59 12.44 -10.24
N VAL A 270 -11.38 11.78 -9.37
CA VAL A 270 -11.65 10.33 -9.47
C VAL A 270 -12.36 9.98 -10.77
N ALA A 271 -13.40 10.73 -11.16
CA ALA A 271 -14.10 10.53 -12.42
C ALA A 271 -13.16 10.72 -13.63
N GLY A 272 -12.28 11.72 -13.56
CA GLY A 272 -11.27 11.98 -14.59
C GLY A 272 -10.22 10.86 -14.69
N LEU A 273 -9.81 10.26 -13.57
CA LEU A 273 -8.94 9.08 -13.57
C LEU A 273 -9.60 7.89 -14.26
N ILE A 274 -10.86 7.59 -13.91
CA ILE A 274 -11.63 6.50 -14.53
C ILE A 274 -11.79 6.74 -16.03
N ALA A 275 -12.23 7.93 -16.43
CA ALA A 275 -12.38 8.29 -17.84
C ALA A 275 -11.04 8.25 -18.59
N GLY A 276 -9.97 8.74 -17.97
CA GLY A 276 -8.61 8.69 -18.51
C GLY A 276 -8.10 7.26 -18.71
N SER A 277 -8.44 6.34 -17.81
CA SER A 277 -8.11 4.92 -17.97
C SER A 277 -8.81 4.31 -19.19
N PHE A 278 -10.11 4.55 -19.37
CA PHE A 278 -10.84 4.07 -20.55
C PHE A 278 -10.31 4.68 -21.85
N LEU A 279 -10.01 5.98 -21.85
CA LEU A 279 -9.40 6.65 -23.00
C LEU A 279 -8.01 6.09 -23.31
N GLY A 280 -7.21 5.80 -22.28
CA GLY A 280 -5.87 5.21 -22.45
C GLY A 280 -5.94 3.83 -23.10
N LEU A 281 -6.82 2.96 -22.61
CA LEU A 281 -7.09 1.64 -23.19
C LEU A 281 -7.62 1.75 -24.64
N GLY A 282 -8.49 2.72 -24.92
CA GLY A 282 -8.96 2.98 -26.28
C GLY A 282 -7.84 3.45 -27.22
N MET A 283 -6.93 4.30 -26.73
CA MET A 283 -5.77 4.75 -27.49
C MET A 283 -4.78 3.61 -27.77
N GLU A 284 -4.56 2.73 -26.80
CA GLU A 284 -3.77 1.50 -26.97
C GLU A 284 -4.38 0.62 -28.06
N ALA A 285 -5.70 0.37 -28.00
CA ALA A 285 -6.41 -0.47 -28.96
C ALA A 285 -6.46 0.10 -30.38
N TRP A 286 -6.63 1.42 -30.54
CA TRP A 286 -6.83 2.05 -31.86
C TRP A 286 -5.55 2.54 -32.53
N PHE A 287 -4.58 3.00 -31.75
CA PHE A 287 -3.35 3.59 -32.28
C PHE A 287 -2.11 2.73 -32.04
N GLY A 288 -2.25 1.58 -31.36
CA GLY A 288 -1.12 0.71 -31.03
C GLY A 288 -0.12 1.38 -30.08
N LEU A 289 -0.59 2.31 -29.24
CA LEU A 289 0.27 2.97 -28.25
C LEU A 289 0.47 2.05 -27.05
N GLU A 290 1.70 1.59 -26.85
CA GLU A 290 2.04 0.69 -25.75
C GLU A 290 2.47 1.44 -24.48
N GLY A 291 2.26 0.80 -23.33
CA GLY A 291 2.80 1.21 -22.03
C GLY A 291 2.16 2.49 -21.45
N ALA A 292 2.98 3.34 -20.85
CA ALA A 292 2.52 4.53 -20.12
C ALA A 292 2.22 5.74 -21.02
N THR A 293 2.59 5.67 -22.31
CA THR A 293 2.49 6.77 -23.28
C THR A 293 1.08 7.36 -23.43
N PRO A 294 0.01 6.56 -23.70
CA PRO A 294 -1.32 7.12 -23.92
C PRO A 294 -1.87 7.82 -22.67
N TYR A 295 -1.62 7.25 -21.49
CA TYR A 295 -2.00 7.83 -20.20
C TYR A 295 -1.27 9.15 -19.93
N SER A 296 0.02 9.24 -20.27
CA SER A 296 0.81 10.46 -20.14
C SER A 296 0.28 11.59 -21.03
N LEU A 297 -0.10 11.28 -22.26
CA LEU A 297 -0.68 12.25 -23.19
C LEU A 297 -2.00 12.80 -22.66
N ILE A 298 -2.91 11.91 -22.23
CA ILE A 298 -4.20 12.28 -21.63
C ILE A 298 -3.98 13.18 -20.42
N PHE A 299 -3.02 12.83 -19.56
CA PHE A 299 -2.66 13.61 -18.39
C PHE A 299 -2.19 15.03 -18.75
N VAL A 300 -1.25 15.17 -19.71
CA VAL A 300 -0.73 16.48 -20.13
C VAL A 300 -1.84 17.34 -20.75
N VAL A 301 -2.68 16.76 -21.62
CA VAL A 301 -3.82 17.46 -22.23
C VAL A 301 -4.82 17.93 -21.16
N ALA A 302 -5.16 17.06 -20.20
CA ALA A 302 -6.05 17.40 -19.10
C ALA A 302 -5.48 18.54 -18.25
N LEU A 303 -4.19 18.49 -17.91
CA LEU A 303 -3.54 19.54 -17.13
C LEU A 303 -3.52 20.88 -17.87
N LEU A 304 -3.16 20.89 -19.16
CA LEU A 304 -3.18 22.10 -19.98
C LEU A 304 -4.60 22.67 -20.08
N PHE A 305 -5.61 21.83 -20.28
CA PHE A 305 -7.01 22.25 -20.28
C PHE A 305 -7.40 22.92 -18.96
N LEU A 306 -7.06 22.31 -17.81
CA LEU A 306 -7.36 22.87 -16.48
C LEU A 306 -6.65 24.21 -16.24
N LEU A 307 -5.39 24.34 -16.69
CA LEU A 307 -4.62 25.58 -16.60
C LEU A 307 -5.25 26.69 -17.47
N ILE A 308 -5.63 26.38 -18.70
CA ILE A 308 -6.30 27.31 -19.62
C ILE A 308 -7.65 27.76 -19.04
N GLN A 309 -8.44 26.83 -18.50
CA GLN A 309 -9.71 27.15 -17.84
C GLN A 309 -9.49 28.06 -16.63
N THR A 310 -8.45 27.81 -15.84
CA THR A 310 -8.11 28.65 -14.68
C THR A 310 -7.76 30.09 -15.10
N TYR A 311 -7.10 30.26 -16.25
CA TYR A 311 -6.70 31.58 -16.76
C TYR A 311 -7.83 32.34 -17.49
N ARG A 312 -8.60 31.66 -18.35
CA ARG A 312 -9.63 32.28 -19.20
C ARG A 312 -10.95 32.56 -18.49
N SER A 313 -11.22 31.91 -17.35
CA SER A 313 -12.48 32.06 -16.63
C SER A 313 -12.65 33.51 -16.13
N TYR A 314 -13.52 34.28 -16.79
CA TYR A 314 -13.89 35.64 -16.41
C TYR A 314 -14.45 35.70 -14.98
N ASN A 315 -14.34 36.86 -14.33
CA ASN A 315 -14.79 37.13 -12.95
C ASN A 315 -16.34 37.12 -12.80
N SER A 316 -17.04 36.08 -13.24
CA SER A 316 -18.45 35.87 -12.90
C SER A 316 -18.58 34.96 -11.68
N LYS A 317 -19.62 35.16 -10.85
CA LYS A 317 -19.84 34.38 -9.61
C LYS A 317 -19.87 32.86 -9.86
N ARG A 318 -20.51 32.40 -10.95
CA ARG A 318 -20.57 30.97 -11.32
C ARG A 318 -19.21 30.44 -11.77
N LEU A 319 -18.47 31.23 -12.54
CA LEU A 319 -17.15 30.88 -13.04
C LEU A 319 -16.09 30.85 -11.93
N LYS A 320 -16.27 31.60 -10.83
CA LYS A 320 -15.36 31.57 -9.66
C LYS A 320 -15.28 30.19 -9.01
N ALA A 321 -16.43 29.52 -8.83
CA ALA A 321 -16.45 28.16 -8.26
C ALA A 321 -15.74 27.16 -9.19
N TRP A 322 -16.04 27.21 -10.48
CA TRP A 322 -15.38 26.38 -11.49
C TRP A 322 -13.87 26.62 -11.57
N LYS A 323 -13.43 27.89 -11.56
CA LYS A 323 -12.02 28.27 -11.50
C LYS A 323 -11.32 27.68 -10.29
N SER A 324 -11.95 27.69 -9.12
CA SER A 324 -11.41 27.06 -7.92
C SER A 324 -11.35 25.53 -8.03
N VAL A 325 -12.32 24.91 -8.70
CA VAL A 325 -12.29 23.46 -9.01
C VAL A 325 -11.13 23.13 -9.94
N CYS A 326 -11.00 23.84 -11.07
CA CYS A 326 -9.94 23.63 -12.04
C CYS A 326 -8.55 23.83 -11.42
N MET A 327 -8.39 24.89 -10.63
CA MET A 327 -7.13 25.16 -9.95
C MET A 327 -6.79 24.09 -8.90
N SER A 328 -7.78 23.56 -8.18
CA SER A 328 -7.56 22.45 -7.23
C SER A 328 -7.13 21.18 -7.95
N LEU A 329 -7.80 20.83 -9.05
CA LEU A 329 -7.41 19.69 -9.89
C LEU A 329 -6.01 19.87 -10.49
N ALA A 330 -5.72 21.05 -11.05
CA ALA A 330 -4.40 21.36 -11.60
C ALA A 330 -3.32 21.29 -10.50
N ALA A 331 -3.61 21.75 -9.29
CA ALA A 331 -2.71 21.66 -8.14
C ALA A 331 -2.44 20.22 -7.71
N PHE A 332 -3.46 19.34 -7.73
CA PHE A 332 -3.27 17.89 -7.49
C PHE A 332 -2.46 17.21 -8.60
N LEU A 333 -2.66 17.61 -9.86
CA LEU A 333 -2.00 16.99 -11.00
C LEU A 333 -0.56 17.48 -11.19
N THR A 334 -0.25 18.74 -10.87
CA THR A 334 1.07 19.33 -11.17
C THR A 334 2.27 18.53 -10.64
N PRO A 335 2.24 17.98 -9.41
CA PRO A 335 3.35 17.16 -8.92
C PRO A 335 3.62 15.89 -9.74
N PHE A 336 2.65 15.41 -10.54
CA PHE A 336 2.86 14.27 -11.43
C PHE A 336 3.64 14.64 -12.70
N LEU A 337 3.74 15.91 -13.11
CA LEU A 337 4.53 16.30 -14.28
C LEU A 337 6.01 15.87 -14.17
N PRO A 338 6.75 16.30 -13.14
CA PRO A 338 8.15 15.90 -13.00
C PRO A 338 8.28 14.39 -12.78
N LEU A 339 7.26 13.76 -12.18
CA LEU A 339 7.19 12.31 -12.01
C LEU A 339 7.10 11.55 -13.33
N MET A 340 6.19 11.99 -14.20
CA MET A 340 6.00 11.42 -15.53
C MET A 340 7.25 11.61 -16.38
N MET A 341 7.89 12.78 -16.29
CA MET A 341 9.17 13.04 -16.98
C MET A 341 10.26 12.07 -16.54
N VAL A 342 10.36 11.82 -15.23
CA VAL A 342 11.28 10.81 -14.68
C VAL A 342 10.96 9.40 -15.19
N LEU A 343 9.68 9.02 -15.16
CA LEU A 343 9.22 7.71 -15.62
C LEU A 343 9.47 7.46 -17.10
N MET A 344 9.33 8.49 -17.93
CA MET A 344 9.55 8.39 -19.38
C MET A 344 11.03 8.20 -19.75
N VAL A 345 11.95 8.65 -18.90
CA VAL A 345 13.41 8.49 -19.11
C VAL A 345 13.92 7.14 -18.55
N ASN A 346 13.06 6.38 -17.85
CA ASN A 346 13.48 5.39 -16.87
C ASN A 346 13.94 4.03 -17.43
N ASN A 347 13.58 3.67 -18.66
CA ASN A 347 13.71 2.28 -19.13
C ASN A 347 15.17 1.76 -19.22
N GLU A 348 16.16 2.64 -19.19
CA GLU A 348 17.59 2.27 -19.27
C GLU A 348 18.37 2.50 -17.96
N LEU A 349 17.71 3.03 -16.92
CA LEU A 349 18.41 3.47 -15.70
C LEU A 349 18.52 2.35 -14.64
N SER A 350 19.63 2.33 -13.93
CA SER A 350 19.81 1.44 -12.77
C SER A 350 18.76 1.72 -11.68
N LYS A 351 18.26 0.69 -10.98
CA LYS A 351 17.22 0.81 -9.93
C LYS A 351 17.51 1.90 -8.88
N SER A 352 18.79 2.07 -8.51
CA SER A 352 19.23 3.13 -7.58
C SER A 352 19.00 4.53 -8.15
N THR A 353 19.38 4.74 -9.42
CA THR A 353 19.16 6.00 -10.14
C THR A 353 17.66 6.28 -10.29
N GLN A 354 16.85 5.26 -10.59
CA GLN A 354 15.40 5.40 -10.69
C GLN A 354 14.83 5.95 -9.37
N ASN A 355 15.18 5.33 -8.24
CA ASN A 355 14.74 5.78 -6.90
C ASN A 355 15.12 7.24 -6.63
N GLY A 356 16.35 7.66 -6.97
CA GLY A 356 16.79 9.04 -6.81
C GLY A 356 15.93 10.03 -7.62
N LEU A 357 15.60 9.68 -8.86
CA LEU A 357 14.76 10.50 -9.72
C LEU A 357 13.32 10.62 -9.21
N TRP A 358 12.74 9.56 -8.64
CA TRP A 358 11.42 9.62 -7.99
C TRP A 358 11.36 10.71 -6.91
N TYR A 359 12.37 10.76 -6.03
CA TYR A 359 12.45 11.78 -4.97
C TYR A 359 12.70 13.19 -5.51
N LEU A 360 13.54 13.32 -6.54
CA LEU A 360 13.74 14.60 -7.22
C LEU A 360 12.43 15.09 -7.84
N GLY A 361 11.66 14.20 -8.47
CA GLY A 361 10.36 14.51 -9.04
C GLY A 361 9.38 15.04 -8.00
N LEU A 362 9.33 14.41 -6.83
CA LEU A 362 8.50 14.87 -5.70
C LEU A 362 8.93 16.25 -5.18
N LEU A 363 10.23 16.51 -5.03
CA LEU A 363 10.75 17.81 -4.62
C LEU A 363 10.41 18.91 -5.63
N LEU A 364 10.57 18.63 -6.93
CA LEU A 364 10.15 19.53 -8.01
C LEU A 364 8.65 19.77 -7.98
N GLY A 365 7.85 18.74 -7.70
CA GLY A 365 6.41 18.85 -7.54
C GLY A 365 6.01 19.80 -6.40
N ILE A 366 6.67 19.69 -5.24
CA ILE A 366 6.49 20.61 -4.10
C ILE A 366 6.85 22.04 -4.49
N TYR A 367 7.99 22.21 -5.16
CA TYR A 367 8.46 23.53 -5.59
C TYR A 367 7.49 24.18 -6.59
N MET A 368 7.09 23.45 -7.63
CA MET A 368 6.12 23.90 -8.63
C MET A 368 4.77 24.23 -7.98
N TRP A 369 4.31 23.42 -7.03
CA TRP A 369 3.07 23.68 -6.32
C TRP A 369 3.12 25.01 -5.56
N ASN A 370 4.20 25.23 -4.81
CA ASN A 370 4.44 26.46 -4.05
C ASN A 370 4.55 27.70 -4.96
N ALA A 371 5.28 27.58 -6.08
CA ALA A 371 5.48 28.69 -7.00
C ALA A 371 4.20 29.05 -7.79
N ALA A 372 3.45 28.05 -8.26
CA ALA A 372 2.34 28.26 -9.18
C ALA A 372 0.99 28.52 -8.50
N TYR A 373 0.71 27.85 -7.37
CA TYR A 373 -0.65 27.81 -6.82
C TYR A 373 -0.81 28.52 -5.49
N HIS A 374 0.20 28.51 -4.62
CA HIS A 374 0.05 29.02 -3.26
C HIS A 374 -0.45 30.48 -3.22
N GLN A 375 0.16 31.36 -4.00
CA GLN A 375 -0.27 32.77 -4.08
C GLN A 375 -1.64 32.93 -4.75
N ARG A 376 -1.92 32.17 -5.82
CA ARG A 376 -3.19 32.25 -6.56
C ARG A 376 -4.39 31.81 -5.72
N PHE A 377 -4.23 30.80 -4.87
CA PHE A 377 -5.25 30.41 -3.90
C PHE A 377 -5.54 31.54 -2.91
N ALA A 378 -4.49 32.18 -2.39
CA ALA A 378 -4.63 33.30 -1.46
C ALA A 378 -5.36 34.49 -2.11
N GLU A 379 -5.02 34.84 -3.35
CA GLU A 379 -5.69 35.91 -4.13
C GLU A 379 -7.17 35.60 -4.36
N LEU A 380 -7.52 34.36 -4.71
CA LEU A 380 -8.91 33.96 -4.94
C LEU A 380 -9.77 34.00 -3.66
N GLN A 381 -9.17 33.75 -2.50
CA GLN A 381 -9.83 33.88 -1.20
C GLN A 381 -9.97 35.35 -0.76
N ALA A 382 -8.99 36.20 -1.06
CA ALA A 382 -8.96 37.60 -0.65
C ALA A 382 -9.96 38.49 -1.40
N GLN A 383 -10.46 38.03 -2.56
CA GLN A 383 -11.47 38.78 -3.32
C GLN A 383 -12.75 39.00 -2.47
N PRO A 384 -13.26 40.25 -2.41
CA PRO A 384 -14.44 40.58 -1.63
C PRO A 384 -15.60 39.66 -1.99
N LYS A 385 -16.38 39.28 -0.98
CA LYS A 385 -17.69 38.69 -1.23
C LYS A 385 -18.55 39.83 -1.75
N ASP A 386 -18.81 39.84 -3.05
CA ASP A 386 -19.80 40.75 -3.65
C ASP A 386 -21.15 40.44 -2.99
N ASN A 387 -21.47 41.19 -1.94
CA ASN A 387 -22.73 41.11 -1.19
C ASN A 387 -23.90 41.46 -2.09
#